data_AF-A0A7X7G1C4-F1
#
_entry.id   AF-A0A7X7G1C4-F1
#
_cell.length_a   1.000
_cell.length_b   1.000
_cell.length_c   1.000
_cell.angle_alpha   90.00
_cell.angle_beta   90.00
_cell.angle_gamma   90.00
#
_symmetry.space_group_name_H-M   'P 1'
#
loop_
_entity.id
_entity.type
_entity.pdbx_description
1 polymer ?
#
loop_
_entity_poly.entity_id
_entity_poly.type
_entity_poly.pdbx_seq_one_letter_code
_entity_poly.pdbx_strand_id
1 'polypeptide(L)'
;MSEPVISQKVIGDLIDALSRNRAPWQNEPARNVYAIPAFGRVYFGALGRFAGGKRHYGMVCSHGRQRDNRPAPSVQLAPITSRKHGGRHVMRLPPGELPPAVSPDGVRRYVASYVLLNIRINVSIEWLARDFRNVTQLPERFCAEARERMRQSP
;
A
#
# COMPACT_ATOMS: atom_id res chain seq x y z
N MET A 1 46.54 -2.52 -16.28
CA MET A 1 45.45 -3.37 -15.77
C MET A 1 44.22 -3.02 -16.58
N SER A 2 43.81 -3.89 -17.51
CA SER A 2 42.70 -3.62 -18.44
C SER A 2 41.39 -4.11 -17.85
N GLU A 3 40.37 -3.26 -17.82
CA GLU A 3 39.02 -3.59 -17.33
C GLU A 3 38.38 -4.71 -18.16
N PRO A 4 37.55 -5.58 -17.55
CA PRO A 4 36.87 -6.63 -18.30
C PRO A 4 35.78 -6.02 -19.20
N VAL A 5 36.04 -5.99 -20.51
CA VAL A 5 35.05 -5.62 -21.52
C VAL A 5 34.03 -6.75 -21.62
N ILE A 6 32.88 -6.58 -20.97
CA ILE A 6 31.75 -7.50 -21.12
C ILE A 6 31.27 -7.39 -22.57
N SER A 7 31.43 -8.46 -23.34
CA SER A 7 31.04 -8.53 -24.75
C SER A 7 29.54 -8.27 -24.90
N GLN A 8 29.15 -7.48 -25.91
CA GLN A 8 27.75 -7.20 -26.24
C GLN A 8 26.90 -8.47 -26.40
N LYS A 9 27.53 -9.59 -26.79
CA LYS A 9 26.88 -10.89 -26.88
C LYS A 9 26.41 -11.41 -25.52
N VAL A 10 27.21 -11.23 -24.47
CA VAL A 10 26.87 -11.64 -23.09
C VAL A 10 25.72 -10.78 -22.54
N ILE A 11 25.71 -9.49 -22.88
CA ILE A 11 24.61 -8.59 -22.52
C ILE A 11 23.31 -9.02 -23.21
N GLY A 12 23.38 -9.36 -24.51
CA GLY A 12 22.24 -9.86 -25.28
C GLY A 12 21.67 -11.16 -24.70
N ASP A 13 22.52 -12.13 -24.41
CA ASP A 13 22.10 -13.42 -23.85
C ASP A 13 21.44 -13.27 -22.46
N LEU A 14 21.92 -12.32 -21.65
CA LEU A 14 21.33 -12.03 -20.32
C LEU A 14 19.95 -11.37 -20.44
N ILE A 15 19.77 -10.43 -21.38
CA ILE A 15 18.48 -9.79 -21.64
C ILE A 15 17.47 -10.82 -22.15
N ASP A 16 17.89 -11.74 -23.02
CA ASP A 16 17.04 -12.81 -23.54
C ASP A 16 16.66 -13.84 -22.46
N ALA A 17 17.57 -14.15 -21.53
CA ALA A 17 17.28 -15.02 -20.40
C ALA A 17 16.30 -14.39 -19.40
N LEU A 18 16.44 -13.08 -19.14
CA LEU A 18 15.52 -12.31 -18.30
C LEU A 18 14.15 -12.12 -18.96
N SER A 19 14.10 -11.99 -20.28
CA SER A 19 12.86 -11.86 -21.05
C SER A 19 12.05 -13.16 -21.05
N ARG A 20 12.72 -14.32 -21.07
CA ARG A 20 12.09 -15.65 -21.03
C ARG A 20 11.56 -16.07 -19.65
N ASN A 21 12.11 -15.50 -18.57
CA ASN A 21 11.62 -15.71 -17.20
C ASN A 21 10.58 -14.67 -16.75
N ARG A 22 10.09 -13.83 -17.67
CA ARG A 22 9.03 -12.87 -17.35
C ARG A 22 7.74 -13.60 -17.06
N ALA A 23 7.22 -13.40 -15.85
CA ALA A 23 5.92 -13.90 -15.47
C ALA A 23 4.83 -13.31 -16.39
N PRO A 24 3.75 -14.05 -16.69
CA PRO A 24 2.79 -13.70 -17.75
C PRO A 24 2.12 -12.32 -17.63
N TRP A 25 2.16 -11.67 -16.46
CA TRP A 25 1.67 -10.29 -16.24
C TRP A 25 2.64 -9.19 -16.70
N GLN A 26 3.86 -9.52 -17.12
CA GLN A 26 4.87 -8.54 -17.55
C GLN A 26 4.83 -8.23 -19.07
N ASN A 27 3.93 -8.89 -19.82
CA ASN A 27 3.66 -8.60 -21.24
C ASN A 27 2.48 -7.65 -21.45
N GLU A 28 1.92 -7.06 -20.39
CA GLU A 28 0.96 -5.98 -20.56
C GLU A 28 1.69 -4.74 -21.10
N PRO A 29 1.22 -4.12 -22.20
CA PRO A 29 1.78 -2.86 -22.67
C PRO A 29 1.74 -1.85 -21.52
N ALA A 30 2.77 -1.01 -21.41
CA ALA A 30 2.91 0.05 -20.41
C ALA A 30 1.82 1.14 -20.56
N ARG A 31 0.56 0.75 -20.38
CA ARG A 31 -0.65 1.56 -20.42
C ARG A 31 -1.42 1.29 -19.13
N ASN A 32 -0.84 1.75 -18.03
CA ASN A 32 -1.55 2.35 -16.89
C ASN A 32 -0.50 2.88 -15.92
N VAL A 33 -0.12 4.13 -16.13
CA VAL A 33 0.65 4.92 -15.16
C VAL A 33 -0.16 4.93 -13.87
N TYR A 34 0.29 4.14 -12.90
CA TYR A 34 -0.31 3.82 -11.61
C TYR A 34 -1.64 4.53 -11.28
N ALA A 35 -2.75 3.81 -11.43
CA ALA A 35 -4.08 4.34 -11.08
C ALA A 35 -4.09 4.85 -9.63
N ILE A 36 -4.62 6.06 -9.43
CA ILE A 36 -4.70 6.70 -8.12
C ILE A 36 -5.65 5.87 -7.23
N PRO A 37 -5.19 5.30 -6.10
CA PRO A 37 -6.02 4.45 -5.25
C PRO A 37 -7.26 5.17 -4.70
N ALA A 38 -8.45 4.59 -4.75
CA ALA A 38 -9.64 5.26 -4.21
C ALA A 38 -9.57 5.46 -2.68
N PHE A 39 -10.23 6.50 -2.16
CA PHE A 39 -10.44 6.66 -0.71
C PHE A 39 -11.17 5.42 -0.15
N GLY A 40 -10.76 4.95 1.04
CA GLY A 40 -11.33 3.76 1.66
C GLY A 40 -10.79 2.43 1.12
N ARG A 41 -9.92 2.47 0.10
CA ARG A 41 -9.18 1.29 -0.37
C ARG A 41 -8.22 0.82 0.72
N VAL A 42 -8.19 -0.49 0.98
CA VAL A 42 -7.30 -1.09 1.99
C VAL A 42 -6.18 -1.86 1.32
N TYR A 43 -4.98 -1.60 1.81
CA TYR A 43 -3.77 -2.29 1.42
C TYR A 43 -3.14 -3.01 2.60
N PHE A 44 -2.47 -4.13 2.35
CA PHE A 44 -1.64 -4.83 3.33
C PHE A 44 -0.19 -4.82 2.87
N GLY A 45 0.70 -4.26 3.69
CA GLY A 45 2.11 -4.16 3.34
C GLY A 45 2.94 -3.61 4.50
N ALA A 46 4.25 -3.53 4.27
CA ALA A 46 5.16 -2.97 5.25
C ALA A 46 5.04 -1.44 5.23
N LEU A 47 4.50 -0.84 6.29
CA LEU A 47 4.44 0.62 6.46
C LEU A 47 5.82 1.23 6.83
N GLY A 48 6.91 0.55 6.46
CA GLY A 48 8.29 0.95 6.75
C GLY A 48 8.64 0.99 8.24
N ARG A 49 9.58 1.88 8.60
CA ARG A 49 10.04 2.09 9.99
C ARG A 49 8.93 2.55 10.94
N PHE A 50 7.85 3.16 10.43
CA PHE A 50 6.71 3.62 11.24
C PHE A 50 5.98 2.48 11.96
N ALA A 51 6.06 1.26 11.45
CA ALA A 51 5.48 0.07 12.07
C ALA A 51 6.54 -0.92 12.59
N GLY A 52 7.78 -0.46 12.80
CA GLY A 52 8.88 -1.34 13.21
C GLY A 52 9.15 -2.48 12.21
N GLY A 53 8.95 -2.23 10.91
CA GLY A 53 9.11 -3.23 9.85
C GLY A 53 7.99 -4.27 9.75
N LYS A 54 6.96 -4.18 10.60
CA LYS A 54 5.81 -5.09 10.55
C LYS A 54 4.89 -4.74 9.38
N ARG A 55 4.21 -5.75 8.85
CA ARG A 55 3.16 -5.56 7.85
C ARG A 55 1.85 -5.23 8.55
N HIS A 56 1.18 -4.20 8.05
CA HIS A 56 -0.07 -3.71 8.61
C HIS A 56 -1.05 -3.42 7.47
N TYR A 57 -2.33 -3.44 7.82
CA TYR A 57 -3.34 -2.88 6.95
C TYR A 57 -3.29 -1.35 7.03
N GLY A 58 -3.48 -0.70 5.89
CA GLY A 58 -3.61 0.74 5.77
C GLY A 58 -4.76 1.10 4.84
N MET A 59 -5.63 1.99 5.29
CA MET A 59 -6.75 2.54 4.51
C MET A 59 -6.31 3.83 3.83
N VAL A 60 -6.52 3.97 2.52
CA VAL A 60 -6.32 5.22 1.79
C VAL A 60 -7.27 6.28 2.32
N CYS A 61 -6.72 7.38 2.82
CA CYS A 61 -7.49 8.47 3.43
C CYS A 61 -7.32 9.82 2.72
N SER A 62 -6.28 9.99 1.91
CA SER A 62 -6.17 11.11 0.99
C SER A 62 -5.10 10.86 -0.08
N HIS A 63 -5.01 11.78 -1.02
CA HIS A 63 -3.97 11.84 -2.03
C HIS A 63 -3.09 13.05 -1.76
N GLY A 64 -1.77 12.86 -1.86
CA GLY A 64 -0.84 13.98 -1.90
C GLY A 64 -1.15 14.85 -3.12
N ARG A 65 -1.11 16.17 -2.95
CA ARG A 65 -1.23 17.09 -4.09
C ARG A 65 -0.04 16.88 -5.01
N GLN A 66 -0.31 16.67 -6.30
CA GLN A 66 0.71 16.69 -7.33
C GLN A 66 1.30 18.10 -7.39
N ARG A 67 2.57 18.27 -7.00
CA ARG A 67 3.33 19.50 -7.20
C ARG A 67 4.26 19.30 -8.40
N ASP A 68 4.14 20.22 -9.37
CA ASP A 68 5.14 20.57 -10.37
C ASP A 68 5.88 19.40 -11.04
N ASN A 69 5.32 18.82 -12.11
CA ASN A 69 5.99 17.94 -13.09
C ASN A 69 6.91 16.82 -12.53
N ARG A 70 6.75 16.40 -11.28
CA ARG A 70 7.53 15.31 -10.68
C ARG A 70 6.77 13.97 -10.68
N PRO A 71 7.49 12.85 -10.87
CA PRO A 71 6.87 11.54 -10.97
C PRO A 71 6.40 11.02 -9.59
N ALA A 72 5.29 10.28 -9.67
CA ALA A 72 4.54 9.55 -8.65
C ALA A 72 3.73 10.39 -7.63
N PRO A 73 2.39 10.40 -7.74
CA PRO A 73 1.54 10.87 -6.66
C PRO A 73 1.79 10.03 -5.39
N SER A 74 1.67 10.63 -4.22
CA SER A 74 1.65 9.89 -2.94
C SER A 74 0.22 9.74 -2.46
N VAL A 75 -0.02 8.74 -1.60
CA VAL A 75 -1.26 8.58 -0.85
C VAL A 75 -0.98 8.64 0.63
N GLN A 76 -1.97 9.11 1.38
CA GLN A 76 -1.97 8.96 2.83
C GLN A 76 -2.73 7.70 3.19
N LEU A 77 -2.09 6.85 3.99
CA LEU A 77 -2.69 5.68 4.61
C LEU A 77 -2.96 5.94 6.09
N ALA A 78 -4.17 5.64 6.53
CA ALA A 78 -4.54 5.50 7.93
C ALA A 78 -4.29 4.05 8.37
N PRO A 79 -3.40 3.79 9.35
CA PRO A 79 -3.14 2.45 9.84
C PRO A 79 -4.38 1.79 10.43
N ILE A 80 -4.46 0.47 10.29
CA ILE A 80 -5.51 -0.34 10.89
C ILE A 80 -4.88 -1.30 11.90
N THR A 81 -5.45 -1.36 13.10
CA THR A 81 -4.96 -2.14 14.24
C THR A 81 -6.03 -3.07 14.79
N SER A 82 -5.60 -4.17 15.39
CA SER A 82 -6.46 -5.09 16.14
C SER A 82 -6.65 -4.68 17.60
N ARG A 83 -5.80 -3.77 18.11
CA ARG A 83 -5.91 -3.29 19.49
C ARG A 83 -7.11 -2.37 19.62
N LYS A 84 -7.85 -2.51 20.71
CA LYS A 84 -8.93 -1.58 21.05
C LYS A 84 -8.34 -0.19 21.25
N HIS A 85 -8.73 0.74 20.38
CA HIS A 85 -8.43 2.16 20.52
C HIS A 85 -9.74 2.93 20.69
N GLY A 86 -9.73 3.90 21.60
CA GLY A 86 -10.79 4.90 21.74
C GLY A 86 -10.35 6.24 21.17
N GLY A 87 -11.32 7.06 20.77
CA GLY A 87 -11.07 8.43 20.32
C GLY A 87 -11.95 8.84 19.15
N ARG A 88 -12.15 10.17 19.01
CA ARG A 88 -12.97 10.76 17.96
C ARG A 88 -12.55 10.33 16.54
N HIS A 89 -11.24 10.20 16.33
CA HIS A 89 -10.63 9.85 15.05
C HIS A 89 -10.27 8.36 14.95
N VAL A 90 -10.90 7.51 15.76
CA VAL A 90 -10.77 6.05 15.68
C VAL A 90 -12.11 5.47 15.25
N MET A 91 -12.11 4.68 14.19
CA MET A 91 -13.31 4.02 13.69
C MET A 91 -13.19 2.52 13.80
N ARG A 92 -14.22 1.86 14.33
CA ARG A 92 -14.30 0.40 14.35
C ARG A 92 -14.74 -0.10 12.98
N LEU A 93 -13.95 -1.00 12.39
CA LEU A 93 -14.33 -1.67 11.15
C LEU A 93 -15.56 -2.56 11.37
N PRO A 94 -16.46 -2.63 10.37
CA PRO A 94 -17.50 -3.65 10.36
C PRO A 94 -16.88 -5.06 10.42
N PRO A 95 -17.52 -6.02 11.12
CA PRO A 95 -17.07 -7.41 11.13
C PRO A 95 -16.97 -7.98 9.72
N GLY A 96 -15.92 -8.77 9.45
CA GLY A 96 -15.75 -9.49 8.18
C GLY A 96 -15.15 -8.68 7.03
N GLU A 97 -14.94 -7.37 7.19
CA GLU A 97 -14.39 -6.52 6.12
C GLU A 97 -12.92 -6.81 5.79
N LEU A 98 -12.13 -7.26 6.77
CA LEU A 98 -10.73 -7.58 6.58
C LEU A 98 -10.44 -9.04 6.93
N PRO A 99 -9.63 -9.74 6.11
CA PRO A 99 -9.15 -11.05 6.49
C PRO A 99 -8.25 -10.95 7.74
N PRO A 100 -8.19 -11.98 8.59
CA PRO A 100 -7.27 -12.00 9.71
C PRO A 100 -5.83 -11.80 9.22
N ALA A 101 -5.11 -10.84 9.82
CA ALA A 101 -3.66 -10.76 9.61
C ALA A 101 -2.99 -11.88 10.39
N VAL A 102 -2.04 -12.57 9.76
CA VAL A 102 -1.20 -13.56 10.42
C VAL A 102 0.09 -12.88 10.86
N SER A 103 0.50 -13.07 12.11
CA SER A 103 1.82 -12.64 12.57
C SER A 103 2.95 -13.30 11.77
N PRO A 104 4.15 -12.70 11.74
CA PRO A 104 5.32 -13.31 11.12
C PRO A 104 5.67 -14.71 11.65
N ASP A 105 5.29 -15.04 12.88
CA ASP A 105 5.50 -16.36 13.50
C ASP A 105 4.45 -17.42 13.09
N GLY A 106 3.43 -17.05 12.31
CA GLY A 106 2.37 -17.96 11.85
C GLY A 106 1.35 -18.37 12.94
N VAL A 107 1.59 -18.02 14.20
CA VAL A 107 0.83 -18.54 15.34
C VAL A 107 -0.37 -17.66 15.69
N ARG A 108 -0.27 -16.34 15.52
CA ARG A 108 -1.31 -15.41 15.96
C ARG A 108 -2.06 -14.82 14.78
N ARG A 109 -3.38 -15.04 14.77
CA ARG A 109 -4.32 -14.37 13.88
C ARG A 109 -4.89 -13.16 14.59
N TYR A 110 -4.74 -11.98 14.00
CA TYR A 110 -5.33 -10.76 14.51
C TYR A 110 -6.40 -10.25 13.56
N VAL A 111 -7.58 -9.98 14.09
CA VAL A 111 -8.65 -9.32 13.33
C VAL A 111 -8.43 -7.82 13.44
N ALA A 112 -7.94 -7.21 12.37
CA ALA A 112 -7.80 -5.77 12.31
C ALA A 112 -9.19 -5.13 12.44
N SER A 113 -9.37 -4.30 13.46
CA SER A 113 -10.68 -3.90 13.96
C SER A 113 -10.87 -2.39 14.04
N TYR A 114 -9.79 -1.61 13.98
CA TYR A 114 -9.84 -0.16 14.20
C TYR A 114 -8.97 0.59 13.20
N VAL A 115 -9.55 1.58 12.51
CA VAL A 115 -8.85 2.53 11.64
C VAL A 115 -8.45 3.76 12.45
N LEU A 116 -7.18 4.12 12.42
CA LEU A 116 -6.61 5.26 13.15
C LEU A 116 -6.52 6.49 12.23
N LEU A 117 -7.61 7.25 12.08
CA LEU A 117 -7.72 8.38 11.14
C LEU A 117 -6.86 9.59 11.53
N ASN A 118 -6.44 9.66 12.80
CA ASN A 118 -5.50 10.66 13.31
C ASN A 118 -4.04 10.40 12.90
N ILE A 119 -3.73 9.19 12.43
CA ILE A 119 -2.39 8.85 11.95
C ILE A 119 -2.45 8.79 10.42
N ARG A 120 -1.57 9.54 9.76
CA ARG A 120 -1.49 9.59 8.29
C ARG A 120 -0.07 9.31 7.86
N ILE A 121 0.12 8.20 7.15
CA ILE A 121 1.42 7.77 6.63
C ILE A 121 1.44 8.06 5.13
N ASN A 122 2.36 8.92 4.69
CA ASN A 122 2.58 9.15 3.26
C ASN A 122 3.31 7.96 2.65
N VAL A 123 2.75 7.40 1.58
CA VAL A 123 3.32 6.29 0.79
C VAL A 123 3.30 6.71 -0.68
N SER A 124 4.41 6.55 -1.39
CA SER A 124 4.40 6.79 -2.85
C SER A 124 3.55 5.73 -3.54
N ILE A 125 2.81 6.09 -4.59
CA ILE A 125 1.98 5.12 -5.32
C ILE A 125 2.85 4.00 -5.93
N GLU A 126 4.08 4.31 -6.35
CA GLU A 126 5.04 3.30 -6.81
C GLU A 126 5.34 2.27 -5.71
N TRP A 127 5.62 2.73 -4.49
CA TRP A 127 5.88 1.83 -3.37
C TRP A 127 4.63 1.01 -3.01
N LEU A 128 3.46 1.64 -3.06
CA LEU A 128 2.17 0.99 -2.86
C LEU A 128 1.93 -0.11 -3.91
N ALA A 129 2.21 0.15 -5.18
CA ALA A 129 2.02 -0.80 -6.26
C ALA A 129 3.00 -1.99 -6.18
N ARG A 130 4.20 -1.76 -5.66
CA ARG A 130 5.27 -2.76 -5.60
C ARG A 130 5.19 -3.66 -4.36
N ASP A 131 5.01 -3.07 -3.17
CA ASP A 131 5.21 -3.76 -1.90
C ASP A 131 3.92 -3.98 -1.10
N PHE A 132 2.78 -3.49 -1.59
CA PHE A 132 1.49 -3.66 -0.93
C PHE A 132 0.51 -4.50 -1.75
N ARG A 133 -0.21 -5.36 -1.05
CA ARG A 133 -1.34 -6.11 -1.62
C ARG A 133 -2.62 -5.29 -1.46
N ASN A 134 -3.36 -5.08 -2.55
CA ASN A 134 -4.73 -4.59 -2.50
C ASN A 134 -5.64 -5.66 -1.86
N VAL A 135 -6.38 -5.28 -0.81
CA VAL A 135 -7.17 -6.22 0.02
C VAL A 135 -8.66 -6.09 -0.28
N THR A 136 -9.21 -4.89 -0.10
CA THR A 136 -10.66 -4.64 -0.23
C THR A 136 -10.93 -3.15 -0.39
N GLN A 137 -12.17 -2.81 -0.77
CA GLN A 137 -12.74 -1.47 -0.66
C GLN A 137 -13.70 -1.45 0.52
N LEU A 138 -13.52 -0.51 1.46
CA LEU A 138 -14.47 -0.38 2.57
C LEU A 138 -15.83 0.14 2.08
N PRO A 139 -16.93 -0.19 2.79
CA PRO A 139 -18.28 0.25 2.45
C PRO A 139 -18.39 1.77 2.35
N GLU A 140 -19.17 2.26 1.40
CA GLU A 140 -19.34 3.70 1.17
C GLU A 140 -19.80 4.46 2.41
N ARG A 141 -20.75 3.88 3.18
CA ARG A 141 -21.21 4.43 4.47
C ARG A 141 -20.07 4.64 5.46
N PHE A 142 -19.12 3.71 5.53
CA PHE A 142 -17.95 3.80 6.40
C PHE A 142 -17.02 4.90 5.89
N CYS A 143 -16.83 4.98 4.58
CA CYS A 143 -16.00 6.02 3.96
C CYS A 143 -16.58 7.43 4.17
N ALA A 144 -17.89 7.59 4.10
CA ALA A 144 -18.57 8.86 4.35
C ALA A 144 -18.35 9.33 5.80
N GLU A 145 -18.55 8.44 6.78
CA GLU A 145 -18.31 8.75 8.19
C GLU A 145 -16.82 9.04 8.46
N ALA A 146 -15.91 8.30 7.84
CA ALA A 146 -14.47 8.53 7.96
C ALA A 146 -14.07 9.93 7.46
N ARG A 147 -14.61 10.35 6.31
CA ARG A 147 -14.39 11.71 5.77
C ARG A 147 -14.88 12.79 6.74
N GLU A 148 -16.06 12.61 7.30
CA GLU A 148 -16.62 13.57 8.26
C GLU A 148 -15.76 13.68 9.51
N ARG A 149 -15.36 12.55 10.10
CA ARG A 149 -14.45 12.53 11.26
C ARG A 149 -13.09 13.14 10.97
N MET A 150 -12.58 13.01 9.74
CA MET A 150 -11.30 13.63 9.33
C MET A 150 -11.42 15.13 9.09
N ARG A 151 -12.58 15.63 8.64
CA ARG A 151 -12.84 17.07 8.44
C ARG A 151 -12.90 17.82 9.77
N GLN A 152 -13.34 17.14 10.82
CA GLN A 152 -13.50 17.70 12.16
C GLN A 152 -12.20 17.69 13.00
N SER A 153 -11.06 17.26 12.44
CA SER A 153 -9.75 17.44 13.09
C SER A 153 -9.25 18.88 12.83
N PRO A 154 -8.91 19.65 13.87
CA PRO A 154 -8.28 20.97 13.72
C PRO A 154 -6.91 20.88 13.04
#